data_AF-F5P2J9-F1
#
_entry.id   AF-F5P2J9-F1
#
_cell.length_a   1.000
_cell.length_b   1.000
_cell.length_c   1.000
_cell.angle_alpha   90.00
_cell.angle_beta   90.00
_cell.angle_gamma   90.00
#
_symmetry.space_group_name_H-M   'P 1'
#
loop_
_entity.id
_entity.type
_entity.pdbx_description
1 polymer ?
#
loop_
_entity_poly.entity_id
_entity_poly.type
_entity_poly.pdbx_seq_one_letter_code
_entity_poly.pdbx_strand_id
1 'polypeptide(L)'
;MVFGRDDKDLLQAAKGIAQGNILFRGESVVVNEVKPLLPRKPYDAPNWVRTDRPVTFGELKTYEEQLQSSGLEPAAINVSLNLPPDLYLMRSTGIDMDINYRYTMPPVKDSSRMDISLNNQFLQSFNLSSKQEANRLLLRIPVLQGLLDGKTDVSIPALKLGATNQLRFDFEYMNPMPSGSVDNCITFQPVQNHVVIGDDSTIDFSKYYHFIPMPDLRAFANAGFPFSRMADLSQTITVMPKAPNEAQMETLLNTVGFIGAQTGFPAINLTVTDDGSTIQGKDADIMIIGGIPDKLKDDKQIDLLVQATESWVKTPMRQTPFPGIVPDESDRAAETQSTLTSSGAMAAVIGFQSPYNDQRSVIALLADSPRGYEMLNDAVNDSGKRATMFGSVAVIRESGINSLRVGDVYYVGHLPWFERLWYALANHPILLAVLAAISVILLAWVLWRLLRIIISRRLNPDNE
;
A
#
# COMPACT_ATOMS: atom_id res chain seq x y z
N MET A 1 16.51 12.08 30.75
CA MET A 1 17.60 11.06 30.79
C MET A 1 16.98 9.74 31.19
N VAL A 2 17.32 8.64 30.51
CA VAL A 2 16.79 7.31 30.83
C VAL A 2 17.93 6.50 31.43
N PHE A 3 17.69 5.88 32.58
CA PHE A 3 18.67 5.08 33.29
C PHE A 3 18.08 3.70 33.59
N GLY A 4 18.93 2.68 33.56
CA GLY A 4 18.62 1.31 34.00
C GLY A 4 19.73 0.81 34.92
N ARG A 5 19.43 -0.16 35.79
CA ARG A 5 20.46 -0.84 36.60
C ARG A 5 21.33 -1.76 35.74
N ASP A 6 20.75 -2.29 34.67
CA ASP A 6 21.39 -3.06 33.62
C ASP A 6 20.78 -2.71 32.25
N ASP A 7 21.29 -3.32 31.17
CA ASP A 7 20.81 -3.10 29.81
C ASP A 7 19.33 -3.51 29.63
N LYS A 8 18.86 -4.49 30.39
CA LYS A 8 17.48 -4.98 30.32
C LYS A 8 16.51 -3.95 30.92
N ASP A 9 16.86 -3.39 32.07
CA ASP A 9 16.10 -2.33 32.73
C ASP A 9 16.11 -1.05 31.89
N LEU A 10 17.24 -0.71 31.25
CA LEU A 10 17.32 0.44 30.36
C LEU A 10 16.39 0.26 29.15
N LEU A 11 16.42 -0.92 28.53
CA LEU A 11 15.53 -1.26 27.42
C LEU A 11 14.06 -1.26 27.85
N GLN A 12 13.75 -1.76 29.04
CA GLN A 12 12.40 -1.77 29.59
C GLN A 12 11.88 -0.34 29.83
N ALA A 13 12.71 0.54 30.40
CA ALA A 13 12.37 1.95 30.59
C ALA A 13 12.14 2.64 29.24
N ALA A 14 13.00 2.41 28.25
CA ALA A 14 12.85 2.94 26.90
C ALA A 14 11.56 2.46 26.22
N LYS A 15 11.23 1.16 26.32
CA LYS A 15 9.98 0.59 25.80
C LYS A 15 8.75 1.22 26.47
N GLY A 16 8.80 1.45 27.77
CA GLY A 16 7.72 2.10 28.51
C GLY A 16 7.47 3.54 28.05
N ILE A 17 8.55 4.30 27.82
CA ILE A 17 8.47 5.66 27.31
C ILE A 17 7.88 5.67 25.90
N ALA A 18 8.40 4.79 25.02
CA ALA A 18 7.96 4.71 23.63
C ALA A 18 6.48 4.31 23.47
N GLN A 19 5.97 3.41 24.31
CA GLN A 19 4.57 2.97 24.25
C GLN A 19 3.55 4.01 24.73
N GLY A 20 4.00 5.16 25.22
CA GLY A 20 3.17 6.36 25.32
C GLY A 20 1.95 6.20 26.22
N ASN A 21 2.17 6.02 27.53
CA ASN A 21 1.14 6.39 28.52
C ASN A 21 1.71 6.61 29.93
N ILE A 22 3.01 6.93 30.02
CA ILE A 22 3.62 7.24 31.30
C ILE A 22 3.32 8.70 31.61
N LEU A 23 2.41 8.92 32.56
CA LEU A 23 2.22 10.25 33.13
C LEU A 23 3.49 10.64 33.89
N PHE A 24 4.34 11.46 33.26
CA PHE A 24 5.52 12.01 33.90
C PHE A 24 5.10 13.02 34.97
N ARG A 25 5.04 12.59 36.24
CA ARG A 25 4.73 13.45 37.39
C ARG A 25 5.92 13.48 38.36
N GLY A 26 6.49 14.67 38.56
CA GLY A 26 7.64 14.89 39.45
C GLY A 26 9.00 14.85 38.73
N GLU A 27 10.08 14.90 39.51
CA GLU A 27 11.46 14.95 39.00
C GLU A 27 11.99 13.60 38.49
N SER A 28 11.36 12.50 38.89
CA SER A 28 11.68 11.15 38.40
C SER A 28 10.44 10.25 38.38
N VAL A 29 10.38 9.35 37.40
CA VAL A 29 9.33 8.34 37.28
C VAL A 29 9.97 6.97 37.05
N VAL A 30 9.51 5.98 37.81
CA VAL A 30 10.01 4.60 37.74
C VAL A 30 9.05 3.76 36.90
N VAL A 31 9.59 3.09 35.89
CA VAL A 31 8.84 2.16 35.03
C VAL A 31 8.99 0.74 35.59
N ASN A 32 7.99 0.28 36.34
CA ASN A 32 8.06 -1.03 37.01
C ASN A 32 7.91 -2.20 36.05
N GLU A 33 6.93 -2.15 35.13
CA GLU A 33 6.65 -3.24 34.20
C GLU A 33 6.02 -2.72 32.92
N VAL A 34 6.50 -3.24 31.78
CA VAL A 34 5.98 -2.94 30.43
C VAL A 34 5.63 -4.28 29.78
N LYS A 35 4.41 -4.75 30.02
CA LYS A 35 3.91 -6.00 29.44
C LYS A 35 2.83 -5.71 28.39
N PRO A 36 3.06 -6.03 27.11
CA PRO A 36 1.98 -6.05 26.14
C PRO A 36 0.98 -7.14 26.53
N LEU A 37 -0.30 -6.79 26.64
CA LEU A 37 -1.35 -7.71 27.07
C LEU A 37 -1.62 -8.82 26.04
N LEU A 38 -1.38 -8.52 24.75
CA LEU A 38 -1.56 -9.44 23.63
C LEU A 38 -0.46 -9.20 22.59
N PRO A 39 0.07 -10.25 21.94
CA PRO A 39 0.88 -10.09 20.73
C PRO A 39 0.10 -9.32 19.66
N ARG A 40 0.82 -8.46 18.92
CA ARG A 40 0.25 -7.73 17.79
C ARG A 40 -0.16 -8.70 16.68
N LYS A 41 -1.11 -8.26 15.85
CA LYS A 41 -1.58 -9.00 14.68
C LYS A 41 -1.07 -8.33 13.39
N PRO A 42 -0.96 -9.07 12.29
CA PRO A 42 -0.69 -8.46 10.99
C PRO A 42 -1.73 -7.38 10.65
N TYR A 43 -1.28 -6.27 10.06
CA TYR A 43 -2.13 -5.15 9.60
C TYR A 43 -2.93 -4.44 10.71
N ASP A 44 -2.50 -4.53 11.97
CA ASP A 44 -3.14 -3.87 13.11
C ASP A 44 -2.59 -2.46 13.41
N ALA A 45 -1.81 -1.90 12.48
CA ALA A 45 -1.15 -0.61 12.63
C ALA A 45 -2.18 0.53 12.82
N PRO A 46 -2.03 1.40 13.85
CA PRO A 46 -2.98 2.49 14.11
C PRO A 46 -3.23 3.43 12.93
N ASN A 47 -2.19 3.74 12.16
CA ASN A 47 -2.32 4.64 11.00
C ASN A 47 -2.92 3.97 9.77
N TRP A 48 -3.08 2.64 9.76
CA TRP A 48 -3.65 1.91 8.63
C TRP A 48 -5.16 1.74 8.80
N VAL A 49 -5.88 1.82 7.68
CA VAL A 49 -7.29 1.42 7.65
C VAL A 49 -7.33 -0.08 7.90
N ARG A 50 -8.17 -0.47 8.86
CA ARG A 50 -8.37 -1.89 9.17
C ARG A 50 -9.00 -2.64 8.00
N THR A 51 -8.44 -3.81 7.71
CA THR A 51 -8.91 -4.71 6.66
C THR A 51 -9.63 -5.94 7.21
N ASP A 52 -9.96 -5.98 8.50
CA ASP A 52 -10.67 -7.10 9.14
C ASP A 52 -12.17 -6.84 9.37
N ARG A 53 -12.61 -5.58 9.24
CA ARG A 53 -14.00 -5.16 9.42
C ARG A 53 -14.28 -3.84 8.70
N PRO A 54 -15.56 -3.46 8.51
CA PRO A 54 -15.92 -2.09 8.16
C PRO A 54 -15.38 -1.08 9.16
N VAL A 55 -14.82 0.01 8.65
CA VAL A 55 -14.25 1.12 9.43
C VAL A 55 -15.14 2.34 9.26
N THR A 56 -15.41 3.04 10.36
CA THR A 56 -16.20 4.27 10.31
C THR A 56 -15.32 5.48 10.03
N PHE A 57 -15.87 6.55 9.45
CA PHE A 57 -15.12 7.79 9.22
C PHE A 57 -14.74 8.46 10.53
N GLY A 58 -15.52 8.25 11.60
CA GLY A 58 -15.16 8.68 12.95
C GLY A 58 -13.88 8.02 13.50
N GLU A 59 -13.51 6.82 13.03
CA GLU A 59 -12.22 6.18 13.36
C GLU A 59 -11.05 6.75 12.54
N LEU A 60 -11.33 7.37 11.39
CA LEU A 60 -10.34 7.88 10.44
C LEU A 60 -10.04 9.38 10.62
N LYS A 61 -10.80 10.06 11.48
CA LYS A 61 -10.59 11.49 11.75
C LYS A 61 -9.32 11.70 12.58
N THR A 62 -8.59 12.74 12.20
CA THR A 62 -7.40 13.24 12.89
C THR A 62 -7.74 14.35 13.89
N TYR A 63 -8.88 15.03 13.71
CA TYR A 63 -9.42 16.01 14.64
C TYR A 63 -10.96 15.99 14.64
N GLU A 64 -11.57 16.53 15.70
CA GLU A 64 -13.00 16.38 15.99
C GLU A 64 -13.91 16.97 14.90
N GLU A 65 -13.56 18.14 14.36
CA GLU A 65 -14.37 18.87 13.37
C GLU A 65 -14.01 18.54 11.91
N GLN A 66 -13.23 17.48 11.65
CA GLN A 66 -12.73 17.19 10.30
C GLN A 66 -13.84 16.86 9.30
N LEU A 67 -14.92 16.25 9.76
CA LEU A 67 -16.02 15.78 8.91
C LEU A 67 -17.13 16.83 8.75
N GLN A 68 -16.86 18.09 9.10
CA GLN A 68 -17.80 19.19 8.95
C GLN A 68 -17.15 20.40 8.30
N SER A 69 -17.94 21.19 7.59
CA SER A 69 -17.50 22.41 6.93
C SER A 69 -18.63 23.43 6.86
N SER A 70 -18.28 24.70 6.88
CA SER A 70 -19.25 25.79 6.83
C SER A 70 -18.76 26.97 6.01
N GLY A 71 -19.67 27.64 5.31
CA GLY A 71 -19.37 28.83 4.52
C GLY A 71 -20.44 29.08 3.47
N LEU A 72 -20.33 30.18 2.72
CA LEU A 72 -21.17 30.38 1.53
C LEU A 72 -20.87 29.29 0.48
N GLU A 73 -19.57 29.01 0.33
CA GLU A 73 -19.01 27.87 -0.38
C GLU A 73 -18.20 27.07 0.64
N PRO A 74 -18.75 25.99 1.22
CA PRO A 74 -18.06 25.19 2.21
C PRO A 74 -16.75 24.61 1.65
N ALA A 75 -15.69 24.64 2.46
CA ALA A 75 -14.44 23.96 2.11
C ALA A 75 -14.66 22.45 1.98
N ALA A 76 -13.88 21.81 1.10
CA ALA A 76 -13.95 20.38 0.87
C ALA A 76 -13.60 19.58 2.13
N ILE A 77 -14.40 18.56 2.45
CA ILE A 77 -14.12 17.63 3.54
C ILE A 77 -13.17 16.56 3.02
N ASN A 78 -12.03 16.37 3.68
CA ASN A 78 -10.99 15.43 3.28
C ASN A 78 -10.84 14.31 4.31
N VAL A 79 -10.84 13.07 3.85
CA VAL A 79 -10.60 11.87 4.67
C VAL A 79 -9.41 11.11 4.07
N SER A 80 -8.36 10.95 4.85
CA SER A 80 -7.17 10.20 4.45
C SER A 80 -7.33 8.71 4.79
N LEU A 81 -6.96 7.86 3.84
CA LEU A 81 -7.07 6.41 3.91
C LEU A 81 -5.69 5.80 3.62
N ASN A 82 -5.00 5.35 4.65
CA ASN A 82 -3.74 4.64 4.48
C ASN A 82 -4.01 3.14 4.37
N LEU A 83 -3.76 2.57 3.20
CA LEU A 83 -4.02 1.17 2.92
C LEU A 83 -2.71 0.37 2.93
N PRO A 84 -2.74 -0.87 3.43
CA PRO A 84 -1.63 -1.80 3.22
C PRO A 84 -1.34 -1.94 1.71
N PRO A 85 -0.06 -1.87 1.29
CA PRO A 85 0.28 -1.89 -0.13
C PRO A 85 0.04 -3.25 -0.79
N ASP A 86 -0.18 -4.29 0.01
CA ASP A 86 -0.45 -5.64 -0.44
C ASP A 86 -1.94 -5.97 -0.59
N LEU A 87 -2.82 -4.98 -0.48
CA LEU A 87 -4.25 -5.20 -0.69
C LEU A 87 -4.53 -5.55 -2.17
N TYR A 88 -4.97 -6.79 -2.40
CA TYR A 88 -5.26 -7.31 -3.72
C TYR A 88 -6.66 -6.90 -4.16
N LEU A 89 -6.71 -5.96 -5.11
CA LEU A 89 -7.94 -5.32 -5.57
C LEU A 89 -8.44 -5.86 -6.93
N MET A 90 -7.66 -6.74 -7.57
CA MET A 90 -7.96 -7.29 -8.89
C MET A 90 -9.29 -8.07 -8.85
N ARG A 91 -10.16 -7.87 -9.84
CA ARG A 91 -11.54 -8.40 -9.93
C ARG A 91 -12.55 -7.94 -8.88
N SER A 92 -12.20 -7.03 -7.95
CA SER A 92 -13.22 -6.51 -7.06
C SER A 92 -14.22 -5.66 -7.84
N THR A 93 -15.52 -5.87 -7.60
CA THR A 93 -16.59 -5.07 -8.22
C THR A 93 -16.73 -3.67 -7.59
N GLY A 94 -15.74 -3.27 -6.80
CA GLY A 94 -15.61 -1.98 -6.12
C GLY A 94 -15.67 -2.09 -4.59
N ILE A 95 -15.15 -1.05 -3.92
CA ILE A 95 -15.12 -0.92 -2.45
C ILE A 95 -16.47 -0.41 -1.99
N ASP A 96 -17.06 -1.09 -1.01
CA ASP A 96 -18.35 -0.73 -0.45
C ASP A 96 -18.18 0.43 0.54
N MET A 97 -18.95 1.50 0.35
CA MET A 97 -18.95 2.69 1.20
C MET A 97 -20.39 3.13 1.48
N ASP A 98 -20.70 3.39 2.74
CA ASP A 98 -22.01 3.86 3.20
C ASP A 98 -21.84 5.23 3.84
N ILE A 99 -22.38 6.26 3.22
CA ILE A 99 -22.15 7.65 3.58
C ILE A 99 -23.44 8.24 4.11
N ASN A 100 -23.43 8.60 5.38
CA ASN A 100 -24.47 9.40 6.01
C ASN A 100 -24.02 10.85 5.99
N TYR A 101 -24.84 11.76 5.48
CA TYR A 101 -24.45 13.17 5.37
C TYR A 101 -25.63 14.09 5.62
N ARG A 102 -25.32 15.30 6.07
CA ARG A 102 -26.26 16.38 6.36
C ARG A 102 -25.74 17.65 5.72
N TYR A 103 -26.66 18.47 5.23
CA TYR A 103 -26.32 19.70 4.53
C TYR A 103 -27.42 20.74 4.74
N THR A 104 -27.06 22.03 4.68
CA THR A 104 -28.04 23.11 4.61
C THR A 104 -28.81 22.98 3.31
N MET A 105 -30.13 22.85 3.40
CA MET A 105 -30.98 22.60 2.23
C MET A 105 -30.96 23.82 1.29
N PRO A 106 -30.68 23.66 -0.01
CA PRO A 106 -30.80 24.75 -0.98
C PRO A 106 -32.23 25.30 -0.99
N PRO A 107 -32.41 26.64 -1.07
CA PRO A 107 -33.74 27.27 -1.01
C PRO A 107 -34.60 26.95 -2.24
N VAL A 108 -33.97 26.64 -3.37
CA VAL A 108 -34.61 26.25 -4.63
C VAL A 108 -33.97 24.97 -5.14
N LYS A 109 -34.70 24.21 -5.97
CA LYS A 109 -34.09 23.08 -6.68
C LYS A 109 -33.19 23.63 -7.78
N ASP A 110 -31.89 23.52 -7.58
CA ASP A 110 -30.85 24.00 -8.48
C ASP A 110 -29.83 22.89 -8.79
N SER A 111 -28.65 23.28 -9.31
CA SER A 111 -27.54 22.36 -9.56
C SER A 111 -26.61 22.20 -8.37
N SER A 112 -27.05 22.51 -7.14
CA SER A 112 -26.26 22.25 -5.94
C SER A 112 -26.02 20.74 -5.80
N ARG A 113 -24.78 20.34 -5.54
CA ARG A 113 -24.34 18.95 -5.59
C ARG A 113 -23.19 18.67 -4.63
N MET A 114 -23.05 17.40 -4.26
CA MET A 114 -21.88 16.87 -3.58
C MET A 114 -21.09 16.01 -4.56
N ASP A 115 -19.89 16.46 -4.89
CA ASP A 115 -18.93 15.74 -5.73
C ASP A 115 -17.97 14.95 -4.82
N ILE A 116 -17.81 13.65 -5.09
CA ILE A 116 -16.87 12.77 -4.39
C ILE A 116 -15.70 12.51 -5.32
N SER A 117 -14.48 12.72 -4.82
CA SER A 117 -13.25 12.40 -5.52
C SER A 117 -12.30 11.58 -4.66
N LEU A 118 -11.46 10.76 -5.30
CA LEU A 118 -10.42 9.97 -4.66
C LEU A 118 -9.10 10.22 -5.39
N ASN A 119 -8.06 10.62 -4.66
CA ASN A 119 -6.75 10.97 -5.23
C ASN A 119 -6.87 11.97 -6.40
N ASN A 120 -7.72 12.99 -6.23
CA ASN A 120 -8.04 14.01 -7.25
C ASN A 120 -8.77 13.48 -8.49
N GLN A 121 -9.25 12.24 -8.48
CA GLN A 121 -10.07 11.67 -9.55
C GLN A 121 -11.54 11.69 -9.13
N PHE A 122 -12.37 12.30 -9.97
CA PHE A 122 -13.81 12.35 -9.75
C PHE A 122 -14.41 10.93 -9.79
N LEU A 123 -15.20 10.59 -8.76
CA LEU A 123 -15.89 9.31 -8.66
C LEU A 123 -17.36 9.44 -9.05
N GLN A 124 -18.09 10.29 -8.34
CA GLN A 124 -19.54 10.43 -8.49
C GLN A 124 -20.04 11.76 -7.93
N SER A 125 -21.14 12.25 -8.49
CA SER A 125 -21.82 13.48 -8.05
C SER A 125 -23.24 13.16 -7.59
N PHE A 126 -23.68 13.82 -6.52
CA PHE A 126 -25.03 13.67 -5.94
C PHE A 126 -25.71 15.02 -5.80
N ASN A 127 -26.89 15.19 -6.37
CA ASN A 127 -27.63 16.44 -6.24
C ASN A 127 -28.11 16.66 -4.79
N LEU A 128 -27.96 17.88 -4.29
CA LEU A 128 -28.52 18.30 -3.00
C LEU A 128 -30.00 18.64 -3.19
N SER A 129 -30.86 17.98 -2.42
CA SER A 129 -32.31 18.18 -2.48
C SER A 129 -32.73 19.36 -1.63
N SER A 130 -33.68 20.15 -2.14
CA SER A 130 -34.36 21.20 -1.38
C SER A 130 -35.48 20.66 -0.46
N LYS A 131 -35.65 19.34 -0.37
CA LYS A 131 -36.67 18.67 0.46
C LYS A 131 -36.03 17.78 1.53
N GLN A 132 -36.68 17.68 2.68
CA GLN A 132 -36.15 17.01 3.87
C GLN A 132 -36.27 15.50 3.67
N GLU A 133 -35.19 14.87 3.22
CA GLU A 133 -35.04 13.41 3.15
C GLU A 133 -33.92 12.94 4.08
N ALA A 134 -34.04 11.72 4.60
CA ALA A 134 -32.95 11.07 5.32
C ALA A 134 -31.87 10.69 4.30
N ASN A 135 -30.82 11.50 4.21
CA ASN A 135 -29.83 11.39 3.15
C ASN A 135 -28.76 10.35 3.51
N ARG A 136 -28.91 9.14 2.94
CA ARG A 136 -27.94 8.03 3.02
C ARG A 136 -27.54 7.60 1.62
N LEU A 137 -26.25 7.46 1.37
CA LEU A 137 -25.68 7.07 0.09
C LEU A 137 -24.92 5.77 0.22
N LEU A 138 -25.35 4.76 -0.54
CA LEU A 138 -24.56 3.55 -0.75
C LEU A 138 -23.75 3.74 -2.02
N LEU A 139 -22.45 3.97 -1.84
CA LEU A 139 -21.49 4.13 -2.91
C LEU A 139 -20.69 2.83 -3.07
N ARG A 140 -20.43 2.44 -4.32
CA ARG A 140 -19.46 1.40 -4.63
C ARG A 140 -18.36 2.00 -5.47
N ILE A 141 -17.16 2.13 -4.92
CA ILE A 141 -16.03 2.75 -5.61
C ILE A 141 -15.47 1.73 -6.60
N PRO A 142 -15.61 1.93 -7.93
CA PRO A 142 -15.11 0.97 -8.90
C PRO A 142 -13.58 0.95 -8.86
N VAL A 143 -12.98 -0.17 -8.50
CA VAL A 143 -11.52 -0.32 -8.55
C VAL A 143 -11.14 -0.96 -9.87
N LEU A 144 -10.67 -0.14 -10.80
CA LEU A 144 -10.08 -0.60 -12.05
C LEU A 144 -8.57 -0.63 -11.87
N GLN A 145 -8.00 -1.80 -11.57
CA GLN A 145 -6.58 -2.05 -11.82
C GLN A 145 -6.47 -2.73 -13.19
N GLY A 146 -5.85 -2.03 -14.13
CA GLY A 146 -5.85 -2.30 -15.57
C GLY A 146 -5.96 -3.76 -16.01
N LEU A 147 -7.15 -4.12 -16.50
CA LEU A 147 -7.28 -5.02 -17.64
C LEU A 147 -7.24 -4.10 -18.87
N LEU A 148 -6.04 -3.87 -19.40
CA LEU A 148 -5.89 -3.15 -20.66
C LEU A 148 -6.22 -4.13 -21.80
N ASP A 149 -7.46 -4.08 -22.28
CA ASP A 149 -7.78 -4.57 -23.61
C ASP A 149 -6.95 -3.77 -24.62
N GLY A 150 -5.99 -4.42 -25.26
CA GLY A 150 -4.95 -3.80 -26.08
C GLY A 150 -5.40 -3.17 -27.40
N LYS A 151 -6.66 -2.75 -27.54
CA LYS A 151 -7.17 -2.07 -28.75
C LYS A 151 -8.32 -1.12 -28.42
N THR A 152 -8.01 0.08 -27.92
CA THR A 152 -8.64 1.39 -28.23
C THR A 152 -8.26 2.38 -27.13
N ASP A 153 -7.33 3.28 -27.44
CA ASP A 153 -6.84 4.31 -26.52
C ASP A 153 -7.89 5.39 -26.26
N VAL A 154 -8.69 5.19 -25.22
CA VAL A 154 -9.14 6.26 -24.33
C VAL A 154 -8.73 5.81 -22.94
N SER A 155 -7.55 6.24 -22.51
CA SER A 155 -7.02 5.97 -21.16
C SER A 155 -7.89 6.69 -20.14
N ILE A 156 -8.97 6.04 -19.70
CA ILE A 156 -9.59 6.37 -18.42
C ILE A 156 -8.54 6.00 -17.39
N PRO A 157 -7.95 6.95 -16.65
CA PRO A 157 -6.95 6.61 -15.67
C PRO A 157 -7.61 5.70 -14.63
N ALA A 158 -7.23 4.42 -14.69
CA ALA A 158 -7.55 3.41 -13.69
C ALA A 158 -7.41 4.02 -12.29
N LEU A 159 -8.44 3.91 -11.46
CA LEU A 159 -8.44 4.40 -10.08
C LEU A 159 -7.31 3.69 -9.32
N LYS A 160 -6.15 4.36 -9.20
CA LYS A 160 -4.97 3.80 -8.55
C LYS A 160 -5.05 4.10 -7.07
N LEU A 161 -5.39 3.07 -6.30
CA LEU A 161 -5.20 3.07 -4.86
C LEU A 161 -3.70 2.94 -4.57
N GLY A 162 -3.14 3.93 -3.88
CA GLY A 162 -1.77 3.92 -3.36
C GLY A 162 -1.73 3.55 -1.87
N ALA A 163 -0.55 3.67 -1.25
CA ALA A 163 -0.39 3.49 0.19
C ALA A 163 -1.17 4.55 0.99
N THR A 164 -1.15 5.80 0.51
CA THR A 164 -1.91 6.92 1.08
C THR A 164 -2.94 7.38 0.05
N ASN A 165 -4.21 7.38 0.41
CA ASN A 165 -5.29 7.83 -0.46
C ASN A 165 -6.07 8.95 0.21
N GLN A 166 -6.59 9.89 -0.58
CA GLN A 166 -7.39 11.00 -0.08
C GLN A 166 -8.76 10.97 -0.73
N LEU A 167 -9.78 10.74 0.09
CA LEU A 167 -11.19 10.88 -0.28
C LEU A 167 -11.61 12.31 0.02
N ARG A 168 -12.16 13.00 -0.98
CA ARG A 168 -12.56 14.40 -0.89
C ARG A 168 -14.03 14.56 -1.28
N PHE A 169 -14.74 15.32 -0.46
CA PHE A 169 -16.15 15.64 -0.62
C PHE A 169 -16.30 17.14 -0.83
N ASP A 170 -16.70 17.52 -2.04
CA ASP A 170 -16.89 18.91 -2.45
C ASP A 170 -18.39 19.22 -2.49
N PHE A 171 -18.83 20.13 -1.62
CA PHE A 171 -20.23 20.58 -1.58
C PHE A 171 -20.35 21.89 -2.37
N GLU A 172 -20.75 21.78 -3.63
CA GLU A 172 -20.95 22.91 -4.52
C GLU A 172 -22.39 23.42 -4.37
N TYR A 173 -22.55 24.61 -3.83
CA TYR A 173 -23.85 25.29 -3.75
C TYR A 173 -24.00 26.30 -4.88
N MET A 174 -25.10 26.20 -5.61
CA MET A 174 -25.50 27.29 -6.48
C MET A 174 -26.12 28.36 -5.58
N ASN A 175 -25.40 29.46 -5.36
CA ASN A 175 -25.90 30.60 -4.62
C ASN A 175 -26.37 31.67 -5.62
N PRO A 176 -27.57 31.54 -6.23
CA PRO A 176 -28.03 32.50 -7.22
C PRO A 176 -28.19 33.87 -6.54
N MET A 177 -27.36 34.83 -6.94
CA MET A 177 -27.58 36.22 -6.57
C MET A 177 -28.83 36.69 -7.32
N PRO A 178 -29.90 37.08 -6.61
CA PRO A 178 -31.08 37.54 -7.31
C PRO A 178 -30.75 38.89 -7.98
N SER A 179 -31.05 38.99 -9.27
CA SER A 179 -30.81 40.22 -10.03
C SER A 179 -31.80 41.31 -9.59
N GLY A 180 -31.30 42.42 -9.06
CA GLY A 180 -32.10 43.61 -8.76
C GLY A 180 -32.23 44.50 -10.00
N SER A 181 -33.40 45.10 -10.21
CA SER A 181 -33.56 46.20 -11.19
C SER A 181 -33.38 47.54 -10.47
N VAL A 182 -33.14 48.63 -11.23
CA VAL A 182 -33.04 49.99 -10.68
C VAL A 182 -34.31 50.38 -9.90
N ASP A 183 -35.46 49.81 -10.26
CA ASP A 183 -36.75 50.04 -9.61
C ASP A 183 -37.06 49.05 -8.46
N ASN A 184 -36.27 47.99 -8.28
CA ASN A 184 -36.47 46.95 -7.26
C ASN A 184 -35.15 46.47 -6.65
N CYS A 185 -34.65 47.23 -5.67
CA CYS A 185 -33.50 46.86 -4.85
C CYS A 185 -33.90 45.77 -3.85
N ILE A 186 -33.52 44.53 -4.14
CA ILE A 186 -33.67 43.41 -3.21
C ILE A 186 -32.43 43.32 -2.31
N THR A 187 -32.65 43.36 -1.00
CA THR A 187 -31.61 43.07 -0.01
C THR A 187 -31.54 41.56 0.18
N PHE A 188 -30.43 40.94 -0.19
CA PHE A 188 -30.17 39.53 0.05
C PHE A 188 -29.04 39.38 1.06
N GLN A 189 -29.29 38.64 2.14
CA GLN A 189 -28.25 38.27 3.10
C GLN A 189 -27.83 36.82 2.83
N PRO A 190 -26.58 36.57 2.42
CA PRO A 190 -26.09 35.21 2.28
C PRO A 190 -26.11 34.51 3.64
N VAL A 191 -26.81 33.38 3.71
CA VAL A 191 -26.74 32.47 4.85
C VAL A 191 -25.58 31.52 4.65
N GLN A 192 -24.90 31.17 5.74
CA GLN A 192 -23.83 30.17 5.67
C GLN A 192 -24.45 28.78 5.49
N ASN A 193 -23.88 28.02 4.57
CA ASN A 193 -24.18 26.61 4.40
C ASN A 193 -23.33 25.81 5.39
N HIS A 194 -23.92 24.81 6.01
CA HIS A 194 -23.27 23.86 6.90
C HIS A 194 -23.40 22.47 6.30
N VAL A 195 -22.29 21.75 6.21
CA VAL A 195 -22.25 20.39 5.67
C VAL A 195 -21.51 19.50 6.65
N VAL A 196 -22.01 18.28 6.83
CA VAL A 196 -21.49 17.31 7.79
C VAL A 196 -21.57 15.92 7.17
N ILE A 197 -20.47 15.18 7.23
CA ILE A 197 -20.44 13.75 6.99
C ILE A 197 -20.51 13.07 8.35
N GLY A 198 -21.46 12.15 8.52
CA GLY A 198 -21.68 11.44 9.77
C GLY A 198 -20.48 10.55 10.11
N ASP A 199 -20.06 10.60 11.37
CA ASP A 199 -19.02 9.73 11.92
C ASP A 199 -19.33 8.23 11.73
N ASP A 200 -20.61 7.89 11.59
CA ASP A 200 -21.15 6.54 11.35
C ASP A 200 -21.09 6.10 9.89
N SER A 201 -20.64 6.97 8.97
CA SER A 201 -20.33 6.58 7.60
C SER A 201 -19.23 5.52 7.59
N THR A 202 -19.34 4.48 6.77
CA THR A 202 -18.41 3.34 6.76
C THR A 202 -17.77 3.11 5.41
N ILE A 203 -16.57 2.53 5.44
CA ILE A 203 -15.87 1.95 4.29
C ILE A 203 -15.39 0.54 4.64
N ASP A 204 -15.58 -0.42 3.73
CA ASP A 204 -15.31 -1.83 4.01
C ASP A 204 -14.23 -2.43 3.07
N PHE A 205 -13.09 -2.78 3.67
CA PHE A 205 -11.99 -3.50 3.03
C PHE A 205 -11.88 -4.97 3.48
N SER A 206 -12.83 -5.48 4.27
CA SER A 206 -12.77 -6.82 4.87
C SER A 206 -12.84 -8.00 3.89
N LYS A 207 -13.35 -7.74 2.68
CA LYS A 207 -13.54 -8.76 1.63
C LYS A 207 -12.30 -8.92 0.74
N TYR A 208 -11.25 -8.16 0.99
CA TYR A 208 -10.06 -8.10 0.16
C TYR A 208 -8.95 -8.97 0.74
N TYR A 209 -8.16 -9.57 -0.15
CA TYR A 209 -7.04 -10.42 0.22
C TYR A 209 -5.73 -9.63 0.27
N HIS A 210 -4.77 -10.10 1.04
CA HIS A 210 -3.41 -9.55 1.08
C HIS A 210 -2.51 -10.39 0.17
N PHE A 211 -2.12 -9.84 -0.98
CA PHE A 211 -1.26 -10.46 -1.96
C PHE A 211 -0.54 -9.40 -2.81
N ILE A 212 0.79 -9.47 -2.85
CA ILE A 212 1.63 -8.53 -3.60
C ILE A 212 2.77 -9.24 -4.36
N PRO A 213 3.04 -8.87 -5.62
CA PRO A 213 4.27 -9.25 -6.31
C PRO A 213 5.47 -8.46 -5.75
N MET A 214 6.52 -9.18 -5.35
CA MET A 214 7.77 -8.65 -4.83
C MET A 214 8.94 -9.12 -5.70
N PRO A 215 10.07 -8.40 -5.76
CA PRO A 215 10.38 -7.17 -5.03
C PRO A 215 9.70 -5.91 -5.61
N ASP A 216 9.10 -5.10 -4.74
CA ASP A 216 8.59 -3.76 -5.07
C ASP A 216 9.08 -2.71 -4.05
N LEU A 217 10.16 -2.01 -4.38
CA LEU A 217 10.70 -0.93 -3.56
C LEU A 217 9.74 0.24 -3.36
N ARG A 218 8.70 0.36 -4.19
CA ARG A 218 7.65 1.36 -3.99
C ARG A 218 6.80 1.04 -2.76
N ALA A 219 6.61 -0.23 -2.42
CA ALA A 219 5.89 -0.65 -1.22
C ALA A 219 6.71 -0.32 0.05
N PHE A 220 8.03 -0.52 -0.02
CA PHE A 220 8.97 -0.08 1.02
C PHE A 220 8.99 1.43 1.16
N ALA A 221 9.22 2.16 0.07
CA ALA A 221 9.35 3.60 0.08
C ALA A 221 8.06 4.26 0.59
N ASN A 222 6.88 3.82 0.16
CA ASN A 222 5.64 4.52 0.56
C ASN A 222 5.07 4.08 1.90
N ALA A 223 5.19 2.80 2.25
CA ALA A 223 4.49 2.22 3.41
C ALA A 223 5.41 1.49 4.40
N GLY A 224 6.73 1.43 4.16
CA GLY A 224 7.65 0.64 4.98
C GLY A 224 7.48 -0.88 4.85
N PHE A 225 6.78 -1.36 3.83
CA PHE A 225 6.49 -2.78 3.63
C PHE A 225 7.74 -3.53 3.13
N PRO A 226 8.00 -4.78 3.58
CA PRO A 226 7.15 -5.65 4.39
C PRO A 226 7.25 -5.44 5.91
N PHE A 227 8.20 -4.64 6.38
CA PHE A 227 8.44 -4.46 7.82
C PHE A 227 7.26 -3.85 8.57
N SER A 228 6.47 -3.00 7.90
CA SER A 228 5.26 -2.39 8.44
C SER A 228 4.07 -3.34 8.60
N ARG A 229 4.16 -4.59 8.10
CA ARG A 229 3.09 -5.60 8.26
C ARG A 229 2.77 -5.85 9.73
N MET A 230 3.78 -5.85 10.59
CA MET A 230 3.64 -5.86 12.05
C MET A 230 3.96 -4.47 12.57
N ALA A 231 3.01 -3.82 13.23
CA ALA A 231 3.17 -2.42 13.65
C ALA A 231 4.37 -2.19 14.60
N ASP A 232 4.76 -3.22 15.35
CA ASP A 232 5.86 -3.21 16.33
C ASP A 232 7.19 -3.74 15.79
N LEU A 233 7.25 -4.11 14.51
CA LEU A 233 8.38 -4.74 13.83
C LEU A 233 8.83 -6.07 14.46
N SER A 234 7.92 -6.77 15.16
CA SER A 234 8.23 -8.06 15.82
C SER A 234 8.70 -9.18 14.87
N GLN A 235 8.40 -9.05 13.57
CA GLN A 235 8.84 -9.99 12.54
C GLN A 235 9.91 -9.39 11.62
N THR A 236 10.72 -8.48 12.17
CA THR A 236 11.83 -7.84 11.45
C THR A 236 13.14 -8.12 12.18
N ILE A 237 14.15 -8.54 11.42
CA ILE A 237 15.52 -8.69 11.89
C ILE A 237 16.39 -7.72 11.11
N THR A 238 17.14 -6.86 11.82
CA THR A 238 18.12 -5.98 11.20
C THR A 238 19.52 -6.54 11.36
N VAL A 239 20.22 -6.66 10.24
CA VAL A 239 21.61 -7.12 10.17
C VAL A 239 22.50 -5.90 9.98
N MET A 240 23.44 -5.72 10.90
CA MET A 240 24.40 -4.62 10.87
C MET A 240 25.84 -5.16 11.00
N PRO A 241 26.87 -4.40 10.62
CA PRO A 241 28.25 -4.77 10.92
C PRO A 241 28.48 -4.83 12.43
N LYS A 242 29.40 -5.68 12.87
CA LYS A 242 29.78 -5.82 14.29
C LYS A 242 30.18 -4.50 14.97
N ALA A 243 30.77 -3.58 14.20
CA ALA A 243 31.07 -2.21 14.63
C ALA A 243 30.43 -1.23 13.63
N PRO A 244 29.16 -0.86 13.83
CA PRO A 244 28.48 0.05 12.93
C PRO A 244 29.06 1.46 13.07
N ASN A 245 29.22 2.16 11.94
CA ASN A 245 29.61 3.57 11.97
C ASN A 245 28.40 4.48 12.27
N GLU A 246 28.66 5.76 12.55
CA GLU A 246 27.62 6.74 12.88
C GLU A 246 26.54 6.83 11.78
N ALA A 247 26.96 6.89 10.51
CA ALA A 247 26.04 7.01 9.38
C ALA A 247 25.12 5.78 9.24
N GLN A 248 25.63 4.57 9.47
CA GLN A 248 24.84 3.33 9.49
C GLN A 248 23.84 3.32 10.64
N MET A 249 24.23 3.85 11.80
CA MET A 249 23.33 3.96 12.93
C MET A 249 22.22 4.98 12.68
N GLU A 250 22.57 6.10 12.05
CA GLU A 250 21.61 7.09 11.60
C GLU A 250 20.62 6.48 10.60
N THR A 251 21.10 5.69 9.63
CA THR A 251 20.24 4.98 8.66
C THR A 251 19.30 4.00 9.35
N LEU A 252 19.75 3.26 10.37
CA LEU A 252 18.87 2.40 11.15
C LEU A 252 17.76 3.22 11.80
N LEU A 253 18.12 4.26 12.55
CA LEU A 253 17.18 5.07 13.32
C LEU A 253 16.20 5.81 12.40
N ASN A 254 16.68 6.36 11.29
CA ASN A 254 15.85 7.01 10.28
C ASN A 254 14.89 6.03 9.62
N THR A 255 15.36 4.84 9.21
CA THR A 255 14.50 3.85 8.56
C THR A 255 13.44 3.32 9.52
N VAL A 256 13.82 3.00 10.75
CA VAL A 256 12.90 2.52 11.79
C VAL A 256 11.92 3.62 12.20
N GLY A 257 12.38 4.87 12.32
CA GLY A 257 11.53 6.04 12.57
C GLY A 257 10.54 6.29 11.44
N PHE A 258 11.00 6.16 10.18
CA PHE A 258 10.16 6.24 9.00
C PHE A 258 9.06 5.18 9.01
N ILE A 259 9.41 3.90 9.25
CA ILE A 259 8.41 2.82 9.34
C ILE A 259 7.44 3.07 10.50
N GLY A 260 7.94 3.50 11.67
CA GLY A 260 7.11 3.85 12.82
C GLY A 260 6.14 5.01 12.56
N ALA A 261 6.55 5.99 11.74
CA ALA A 261 5.67 7.07 11.29
C ALA A 261 4.57 6.55 10.33
N GLN A 262 4.90 5.58 9.47
CA GLN A 262 3.91 4.95 8.58
C GLN A 262 2.91 4.07 9.34
N THR A 263 3.36 3.31 10.35
CA THR A 263 2.48 2.45 11.14
C THR A 263 1.72 3.21 12.23
N GLY A 264 2.27 4.33 12.72
CA GLY A 264 1.74 5.05 13.88
C GLY A 264 2.05 4.35 15.21
N PHE A 265 3.02 3.43 15.22
CA PHE A 265 3.40 2.67 16.41
C PHE A 265 4.92 2.53 16.52
N PRO A 266 5.50 2.61 17.73
CA PRO A 266 6.95 2.48 17.90
C PRO A 266 7.45 1.05 17.62
N ALA A 267 8.63 0.96 17.00
CA ALA A 267 9.33 -0.30 16.74
C ALA A 267 9.98 -0.89 18.01
N ILE A 268 9.16 -1.51 18.86
CA ILE A 268 9.58 -2.02 20.17
C ILE A 268 10.14 -3.44 20.15
N ASN A 269 9.87 -4.21 19.09
CA ASN A 269 10.21 -5.65 19.00
C ASN A 269 11.15 -5.98 17.83
N LEU A 270 11.82 -4.95 17.29
CA LEU A 270 12.89 -5.12 16.32
C LEU A 270 14.07 -5.88 16.93
N THR A 271 14.59 -6.89 16.22
CA THR A 271 15.82 -7.59 16.61
C THR A 271 16.99 -7.06 15.79
N VAL A 272 18.10 -6.69 16.42
CA VAL A 272 19.34 -6.30 15.73
C VAL A 272 20.39 -7.39 15.96
N THR A 273 21.10 -7.78 14.91
CA THR A 273 22.17 -8.79 14.97
C THR A 273 23.31 -8.43 14.04
N ASP A 274 24.53 -8.84 14.40
CA ASP A 274 25.71 -8.79 13.53
C ASP A 274 26.00 -10.14 12.85
N ASP A 275 25.33 -11.21 13.26
CA ASP A 275 25.56 -12.56 12.75
C ASP A 275 24.44 -13.02 11.84
N GLY A 276 24.76 -13.12 10.55
CA GLY A 276 23.87 -13.66 9.52
C GLY A 276 23.43 -15.10 9.76
N SER A 277 24.12 -15.87 10.60
CA SER A 277 23.71 -17.23 10.96
C SER A 277 22.43 -17.27 11.78
N THR A 278 22.18 -16.24 12.60
CA THR A 278 21.03 -16.17 13.51
C THR A 278 19.69 -15.94 12.80
N ILE A 279 19.74 -15.71 11.48
CA ILE A 279 18.61 -15.48 10.60
C ILE A 279 18.05 -16.81 10.07
N GLN A 280 18.87 -17.86 10.01
CA GLN A 280 18.49 -19.15 9.44
C GLN A 280 17.33 -19.77 10.23
N GLY A 281 16.26 -20.13 9.52
CA GLY A 281 15.08 -20.77 10.10
C GLY A 281 14.15 -19.84 10.89
N LYS A 282 14.38 -18.53 10.88
CA LYS A 282 13.44 -17.56 11.48
C LYS A 282 12.41 -17.08 10.47
N ASP A 283 11.16 -17.00 10.91
CA ASP A 283 10.06 -16.43 10.13
C ASP A 283 10.01 -14.90 10.29
N ALA A 284 10.97 -14.20 9.68
CA ALA A 284 11.09 -12.75 9.76
C ALA A 284 11.62 -12.15 8.45
N ASP A 285 11.20 -10.92 8.17
CA ASP A 285 11.73 -10.09 7.11
C ASP A 285 13.09 -9.50 7.53
N ILE A 286 14.01 -9.37 6.59
CA ILE A 286 15.42 -9.05 6.89
C ILE A 286 15.75 -7.66 6.36
N MET A 287 16.13 -6.76 7.24
CA MET A 287 16.69 -5.47 6.89
C MET A 287 18.21 -5.54 6.99
N ILE A 288 18.93 -5.18 5.94
CA ILE A 288 20.40 -5.14 5.96
C ILE A 288 20.83 -3.70 5.86
N ILE A 289 21.74 -3.26 6.73
CA ILE A 289 22.40 -1.96 6.64
C ILE A 289 23.90 -2.22 6.61
N GLY A 290 24.60 -1.78 5.57
CA GLY A 290 26.03 -2.09 5.43
C GLY A 290 26.34 -3.07 4.30
N GLY A 291 27.06 -4.15 4.61
CA GLY A 291 27.40 -5.18 3.63
C GLY A 291 26.44 -6.36 3.71
N ILE A 292 26.09 -6.95 2.55
CA ILE A 292 25.28 -8.18 2.51
C ILE A 292 26.15 -9.36 2.97
N PRO A 293 25.74 -10.15 3.99
CA PRO A 293 26.45 -11.34 4.41
C PRO A 293 26.58 -12.38 3.30
N ASP A 294 27.73 -13.06 3.20
CA ASP A 294 27.98 -14.06 2.13
C ASP A 294 26.94 -15.18 2.09
N LYS A 295 26.38 -15.57 3.25
CA LYS A 295 25.31 -16.58 3.36
C LYS A 295 23.98 -16.17 2.71
N LEU A 296 23.78 -14.88 2.44
CA LEU A 296 22.63 -14.37 1.71
C LEU A 296 22.93 -14.14 0.22
N LYS A 297 24.20 -14.33 -0.22
CA LYS A 297 24.63 -14.20 -1.61
C LYS A 297 24.50 -15.49 -2.43
N ASP A 298 24.03 -16.57 -1.82
CA ASP A 298 24.15 -17.95 -2.33
C ASP A 298 23.17 -18.31 -3.46
N ASP A 299 22.29 -17.38 -3.86
CA ASP A 299 21.52 -17.55 -5.09
C ASP A 299 22.29 -16.92 -6.26
N LYS A 300 22.40 -17.63 -7.39
CA LYS A 300 23.12 -17.18 -8.60
C LYS A 300 22.63 -15.80 -9.11
N GLN A 301 21.44 -15.38 -8.69
CA GLN A 301 20.84 -14.08 -8.97
C GLN A 301 21.43 -12.94 -8.10
N ILE A 302 21.86 -13.26 -6.88
CA ILE A 302 22.37 -12.31 -5.88
C ILE A 302 23.86 -12.06 -6.07
N ASP A 303 24.65 -13.05 -6.49
CA ASP A 303 26.06 -12.84 -6.86
C ASP A 303 26.18 -11.82 -8.03
N LEU A 304 25.13 -11.73 -8.86
CA LEU A 304 24.98 -10.73 -9.93
C LEU A 304 24.38 -9.37 -9.48
N LEU A 305 23.96 -9.22 -8.22
CA LEU A 305 23.45 -7.96 -7.65
C LEU A 305 24.37 -7.40 -6.56
N VAL A 306 25.25 -8.24 -5.98
CA VAL A 306 26.03 -7.92 -4.79
C VAL A 306 27.51 -7.64 -5.07
N GLN A 307 28.07 -8.17 -6.16
CA GLN A 307 29.27 -7.56 -6.76
C GLN A 307 28.95 -6.23 -7.48
N ALA A 308 27.66 -5.85 -7.55
CA ALA A 308 27.12 -4.79 -8.39
C ALA A 308 26.98 -3.42 -7.69
N THR A 309 27.29 -3.30 -6.39
CA THR A 309 27.31 -2.00 -5.70
C THR A 309 28.59 -1.19 -5.90
N GLU A 310 29.64 -1.75 -6.51
CA GLU A 310 30.90 -1.01 -6.73
C GLU A 310 31.22 -0.71 -8.20
N SER A 311 30.62 -1.38 -9.18
CA SER A 311 31.08 -1.17 -10.57
C SER A 311 30.17 -1.58 -11.72
N TRP A 312 28.92 -2.01 -11.55
CA TRP A 312 28.08 -2.34 -12.71
C TRP A 312 26.57 -2.30 -12.45
N VAL A 313 25.81 -1.87 -13.45
CA VAL A 313 24.34 -1.81 -13.41
C VAL A 313 23.78 -2.63 -14.56
N LYS A 314 22.90 -3.58 -14.25
CA LYS A 314 22.10 -4.30 -15.24
C LYS A 314 20.86 -3.50 -15.57
N THR A 315 20.72 -3.10 -16.83
CA THR A 315 19.55 -2.35 -17.29
C THR A 315 18.57 -3.32 -17.97
N PRO A 316 17.27 -3.26 -17.64
CA PRO A 316 16.25 -4.07 -18.32
C PRO A 316 16.13 -3.67 -19.80
N MET A 317 15.70 -4.62 -20.65
CA MET A 317 15.53 -4.43 -22.09
C MET A 317 14.59 -3.26 -22.45
N ARG A 318 13.62 -2.95 -21.59
CA ARG A 318 12.73 -1.80 -21.77
C ARG A 318 12.35 -1.13 -20.45
N GLN A 319 12.64 0.17 -20.34
CA GLN A 319 12.16 1.02 -19.24
C GLN A 319 10.93 1.80 -19.72
N THR A 320 9.76 1.53 -19.14
CA THR A 320 8.54 2.32 -19.40
C THR A 320 8.38 3.39 -18.31
N PRO A 321 8.09 4.66 -18.64
CA PRO A 321 7.84 5.72 -17.66
C PRO A 321 6.61 5.45 -16.77
N PHE A 322 5.69 4.62 -17.25
CA PHE A 322 4.48 4.20 -16.55
C PHE A 322 4.39 2.66 -16.57
N PRO A 323 5.18 1.97 -15.74
CA PRO A 323 5.15 0.52 -15.71
C PRO A 323 3.77 0.05 -15.25
N GLY A 324 3.17 -0.86 -16.03
CA GLY A 324 1.97 -1.60 -15.62
C GLY A 324 2.21 -2.38 -14.32
N ILE A 325 1.13 -2.77 -13.65
CA ILE A 325 1.16 -3.53 -12.39
C ILE A 325 1.84 -4.90 -12.60
N VAL A 326 1.81 -5.43 -13.83
CA VAL A 326 2.51 -6.66 -14.23
C VAL A 326 3.30 -6.38 -15.52
N PRO A 327 4.61 -6.11 -15.45
CA PRO A 327 5.45 -6.03 -16.65
C PRO A 327 5.67 -7.41 -17.26
N ASP A 328 5.85 -7.45 -18.58
CA ASP A 328 6.18 -8.66 -19.33
C ASP A 328 7.54 -9.24 -18.88
N GLU A 329 7.71 -10.56 -18.92
CA GLU A 329 8.98 -11.23 -18.55
C GLU A 329 10.12 -10.80 -19.49
N SER A 330 9.80 -10.57 -20.75
CA SER A 330 10.76 -10.12 -21.79
C SER A 330 11.38 -8.76 -21.47
N ASP A 331 10.61 -7.82 -20.91
CA ASP A 331 11.07 -6.47 -20.55
C ASP A 331 11.99 -6.48 -19.32
N ARG A 332 11.97 -7.54 -18.50
CA ARG A 332 12.76 -7.66 -17.25
C ARG A 332 14.09 -8.39 -17.44
N ALA A 333 14.28 -9.07 -18.57
CA ALA A 333 15.52 -9.75 -18.86
C ALA A 333 16.69 -8.74 -18.85
N ALA A 334 17.76 -9.07 -18.12
CA ALA A 334 18.94 -8.24 -18.07
C ALA A 334 19.67 -8.31 -19.42
N GLU A 335 19.46 -7.29 -20.26
CA GLU A 335 20.05 -7.24 -21.60
C GLU A 335 21.46 -6.66 -21.60
N THR A 336 21.70 -5.62 -20.79
CA THR A 336 22.98 -4.89 -20.80
C THR A 336 23.58 -4.84 -19.39
N GLN A 337 24.86 -5.26 -19.29
CA GLN A 337 25.69 -5.07 -18.11
C GLN A 337 26.63 -3.90 -18.39
N SER A 338 26.33 -2.73 -17.83
CA SER A 338 27.22 -1.57 -17.95
C SER A 338 28.15 -1.55 -16.76
N THR A 339 29.46 -1.68 -17.00
CA THR A 339 30.47 -1.39 -15.97
C THR A 339 30.61 0.12 -15.80
N LEU A 340 30.33 0.62 -14.60
CA LEU A 340 30.31 2.02 -14.25
C LEU A 340 31.36 2.27 -13.16
N THR A 341 32.54 2.77 -13.56
CA THR A 341 33.47 3.41 -12.63
C THR A 341 33.01 4.85 -12.41
N SER A 342 32.30 5.10 -11.31
CA SER A 342 31.93 6.46 -10.88
C SER A 342 32.67 6.76 -9.58
N SER A 343 33.39 7.87 -9.53
CA SER A 343 34.14 8.29 -8.33
C SER A 343 33.29 9.06 -7.31
N GLY A 344 31.99 9.20 -7.55
CA GLY A 344 31.07 9.92 -6.67
C GLY A 344 30.40 8.98 -5.69
N ALA A 345 30.05 9.52 -4.51
CA ALA A 345 29.34 8.77 -3.47
C ALA A 345 28.05 8.14 -4.05
N MET A 346 27.77 6.92 -3.61
CA MET A 346 26.66 6.11 -4.11
C MET A 346 25.99 5.35 -2.99
N ALA A 347 24.66 5.27 -3.09
CA ALA A 347 23.87 4.37 -2.27
C ALA A 347 22.93 3.52 -3.13
N ALA A 348 22.49 2.40 -2.59
CA ALA A 348 21.55 1.51 -3.24
C ALA A 348 20.58 0.93 -2.22
N VAL A 349 19.30 0.86 -2.61
CA VAL A 349 18.29 0.07 -1.93
C VAL A 349 18.00 -1.14 -2.81
N ILE A 350 18.16 -2.34 -2.27
CA ILE A 350 17.98 -3.59 -3.02
C ILE A 350 16.96 -4.46 -2.29
N GLY A 351 15.92 -4.89 -3.01
CA GLY A 351 14.91 -5.83 -2.53
C GLY A 351 15.04 -7.17 -3.22
N PHE A 352 15.06 -8.26 -2.46
CA PHE A 352 15.08 -9.64 -2.99
C PHE A 352 14.39 -10.62 -2.03
N GLN A 353 14.19 -11.86 -2.46
CA GLN A 353 13.52 -12.89 -1.66
C GLN A 353 14.46 -13.43 -0.56
N SER A 354 13.92 -13.73 0.62
CA SER A 354 14.70 -14.41 1.66
C SER A 354 15.00 -15.86 1.24
N PRO A 355 16.26 -16.32 1.30
CA PRO A 355 16.61 -17.71 0.97
C PRO A 355 16.11 -18.71 2.03
N TYR A 356 15.63 -18.24 3.18
CA TYR A 356 15.16 -19.08 4.27
C TYR A 356 13.64 -19.22 4.32
N ASN A 357 12.89 -18.32 3.65
CA ASN A 357 11.43 -18.35 3.66
C ASN A 357 10.86 -17.65 2.43
N ASP A 358 10.07 -18.39 1.66
CA ASP A 358 9.49 -17.91 0.39
C ASP A 358 8.52 -16.73 0.56
N GLN A 359 7.96 -16.53 1.76
CA GLN A 359 7.01 -15.46 2.09
C GLN A 359 7.68 -14.25 2.76
N ARG A 360 9.02 -14.22 2.84
CA ARG A 360 9.78 -13.15 3.47
C ARG A 360 10.71 -12.46 2.49
N SER A 361 10.92 -11.17 2.70
CA SER A 361 11.79 -10.36 1.86
C SER A 361 13.03 -9.90 2.60
N VAL A 362 14.07 -9.64 1.83
CA VAL A 362 15.25 -8.91 2.26
C VAL A 362 15.25 -7.54 1.62
N ILE A 363 15.43 -6.49 2.42
CA ILE A 363 15.70 -5.14 1.93
C ILE A 363 17.05 -4.70 2.46
N ALA A 364 17.98 -4.46 1.54
CA ALA A 364 19.33 -4.03 1.84
C ALA A 364 19.52 -2.54 1.52
N LEU A 365 19.93 -1.78 2.53
CA LEU A 365 20.30 -0.37 2.49
C LEU A 365 21.83 -0.29 2.48
N LEU A 366 22.37 -0.03 1.30
CA LEU A 366 23.80 -0.11 1.01
C LEU A 366 24.31 1.28 0.64
N ALA A 367 25.53 1.61 1.07
CA ALA A 367 26.23 2.79 0.60
C ALA A 367 27.75 2.56 0.65
N ASP A 368 28.46 3.24 -0.25
CA ASP A 368 29.92 3.15 -0.40
C ASP A 368 30.69 3.98 0.63
N SER A 369 30.04 4.99 1.20
CA SER A 369 30.66 6.04 2.02
C SER A 369 29.66 6.65 3.00
N PRO A 370 30.12 7.33 4.08
CA PRO A 370 29.24 8.08 4.97
C PRO A 370 28.34 9.09 4.23
N ARG A 371 28.89 9.75 3.20
CA ARG A 371 28.14 10.67 2.33
C ARG A 371 27.05 9.94 1.53
N GLY A 372 27.30 8.70 1.11
CA GLY A 372 26.29 7.83 0.50
C GLY A 372 25.13 7.53 1.45
N TYR A 373 25.39 7.26 2.72
CA TYR A 373 24.35 7.05 3.73
C TYR A 373 23.52 8.31 4.01
N GLU A 374 24.14 9.49 4.04
CA GLU A 374 23.40 10.76 4.13
C GLU A 374 22.41 10.91 2.96
N MET A 375 22.86 10.64 1.72
CA MET A 375 22.00 10.68 0.55
C MET A 375 20.88 9.63 0.60
N LEU A 376 21.17 8.45 1.13
CA LEU A 376 20.16 7.40 1.34
C LEU A 376 19.11 7.85 2.36
N ASN A 377 19.54 8.42 3.48
CA ASN A 377 18.63 8.92 4.52
C ASN A 377 17.74 10.05 3.98
N ASP A 378 18.32 10.99 3.24
CA ASP A 378 17.57 12.05 2.55
C ASP A 378 16.56 11.47 1.56
N ALA A 379 16.94 10.44 0.80
CA ALA A 379 16.07 9.82 -0.18
C ALA A 379 14.89 9.05 0.44
N VAL A 380 15.10 8.43 1.60
CA VAL A 380 14.04 7.75 2.37
C VAL A 380 13.12 8.75 3.06
N ASN A 381 13.64 9.90 3.53
CA ASN A 381 12.83 10.89 4.24
C ASN A 381 12.05 11.83 3.30
N ASP A 382 12.57 12.13 2.12
CA ASP A 382 11.94 13.03 1.14
C ASP A 382 10.87 12.30 0.31
N SER A 383 9.61 12.75 0.40
CA SER A 383 8.49 12.14 -0.32
C SER A 383 8.61 12.19 -1.85
N GLY A 384 9.22 13.25 -2.40
CA GLY A 384 9.45 13.39 -3.83
C GLY A 384 10.50 12.41 -4.35
N LYS A 385 11.59 12.22 -3.58
CA LYS A 385 12.61 11.20 -3.86
C LYS A 385 12.07 9.78 -3.70
N ARG A 386 11.25 9.53 -2.67
CA ARG A 386 10.60 8.23 -2.48
C ARG A 386 9.68 7.84 -3.63
N ALA A 387 9.00 8.80 -4.26
CA ALA A 387 8.13 8.54 -5.40
C ALA A 387 8.86 7.96 -6.62
N THR A 388 10.18 8.15 -6.71
CA THR A 388 11.02 7.59 -7.78
C THR A 388 11.66 6.25 -7.41
N MET A 389 11.49 5.76 -6.18
CA MET A 389 11.93 4.43 -5.76
C MET A 389 10.92 3.36 -6.16
N PHE A 390 11.29 2.47 -7.09
CA PHE A 390 10.44 1.38 -7.54
C PHE A 390 11.26 0.18 -8.04
N GLY A 391 10.59 -0.96 -8.26
CA GLY A 391 11.26 -2.15 -8.81
C GLY A 391 12.03 -2.94 -7.74
N SER A 392 13.15 -3.53 -8.12
CA SER A 392 13.99 -4.36 -7.25
C SER A 392 15.24 -3.65 -6.75
N VAL A 393 15.74 -2.65 -7.49
CA VAL A 393 16.96 -1.91 -7.16
C VAL A 393 16.71 -0.41 -7.36
N ALA A 394 17.01 0.41 -6.36
CA ALA A 394 17.04 1.87 -6.50
C ALA A 394 18.45 2.37 -6.21
N VAL A 395 19.15 2.88 -7.23
CA VAL A 395 20.49 3.45 -7.12
C VAL A 395 20.37 4.95 -6.90
N ILE A 396 20.96 5.44 -5.81
CA ILE A 396 20.90 6.83 -5.37
C ILE A 396 22.27 7.46 -5.61
N ARG A 397 22.28 8.57 -6.36
CA ARG A 397 23.46 9.37 -6.68
C ARG A 397 23.13 10.85 -6.51
N GLU A 398 24.16 11.69 -6.54
CA GLU A 398 23.96 13.16 -6.56
C GLU A 398 23.12 13.63 -7.76
N SER A 399 23.20 12.93 -8.89
CA SER A 399 22.42 13.23 -10.09
C SER A 399 20.93 12.86 -9.99
N GLY A 400 20.54 12.12 -8.95
CA GLY A 400 19.18 11.61 -8.76
C GLY A 400 19.11 10.10 -8.49
N ILE A 401 17.88 9.60 -8.44
CA ILE A 401 17.57 8.20 -8.14
C ILE A 401 17.20 7.48 -9.44
N ASN A 402 17.88 6.37 -9.71
CA ASN A 402 17.59 5.51 -10.84
C ASN A 402 17.10 4.15 -10.35
N SER A 403 15.85 3.84 -10.66
CA SER A 403 15.15 2.63 -10.20
C SER A 403 15.04 1.61 -11.32
N LEU A 404 15.31 0.37 -10.99
CA LEU A 404 15.45 -0.74 -11.92
C LEU A 404 14.63 -1.93 -11.40
N ARG A 405 14.01 -2.65 -12.32
CA ARG A 405 13.31 -3.90 -12.05
C ARG A 405 14.06 -5.02 -12.75
N VAL A 406 14.87 -5.72 -11.97
CA VAL A 406 15.76 -6.82 -12.41
C VAL A 406 15.55 -8.02 -11.49
N GLY A 407 15.52 -9.22 -12.08
CA GLY A 407 15.37 -10.48 -11.36
C GLY A 407 13.94 -11.03 -11.35
N ASP A 408 13.79 -12.20 -10.74
CA ASP A 408 12.51 -12.90 -10.65
C ASP A 408 11.56 -12.24 -9.65
N VAL A 409 10.26 -12.36 -9.91
CA VAL A 409 9.21 -11.92 -9.00
C VAL A 409 8.71 -13.11 -8.19
N TYR A 410 8.65 -12.92 -6.88
CA TYR A 410 8.02 -13.81 -5.93
C TYR A 410 6.75 -13.17 -5.38
N TYR A 411 5.90 -13.97 -4.74
CA TYR A 411 4.60 -13.51 -4.28
C TYR A 411 4.48 -13.68 -2.78
N VAL A 412 4.15 -12.58 -2.10
CA VAL A 412 3.95 -12.53 -0.66
C VAL A 412 2.46 -12.37 -0.37
N GLY A 413 1.95 -13.14 0.58
CA GLY A 413 0.57 -13.09 1.05
C GLY A 413 -0.25 -14.33 0.69
N HIS A 414 -1.54 -14.25 0.95
CA HIS A 414 -2.47 -15.36 0.74
C HIS A 414 -3.52 -14.99 -0.30
N LEU A 415 -3.57 -15.79 -1.37
CA LEU A 415 -4.62 -15.73 -2.37
C LEU A 415 -5.30 -17.11 -2.43
N PRO A 416 -6.65 -17.18 -2.42
CA PRO A 416 -7.34 -18.46 -2.58
C PRO A 416 -6.89 -19.17 -3.87
N TRP A 417 -6.83 -20.50 -3.84
CA TRP A 417 -6.29 -21.30 -4.95
C TRP A 417 -6.99 -21.02 -6.29
N PHE A 418 -8.30 -20.73 -6.25
CA PHE A 418 -9.07 -20.41 -7.45
C PHE A 418 -8.67 -19.06 -8.04
N GLU A 419 -8.48 -18.02 -7.22
CA GLU A 419 -7.98 -16.72 -7.71
C GLU A 419 -6.53 -16.83 -8.20
N ARG A 420 -5.70 -17.67 -7.56
CA ARG A 420 -4.32 -17.91 -8.02
C ARG A 420 -4.28 -18.60 -9.39
N LEU A 421 -5.17 -19.57 -9.60
CA LEU A 421 -5.35 -20.23 -10.89
C LEU A 421 -5.79 -19.21 -11.95
N TRP A 422 -6.81 -18.40 -11.65
CA TRP A 422 -7.26 -17.34 -12.56
C TRP A 422 -6.19 -16.31 -12.86
N TYR A 423 -5.44 -15.86 -11.86
CA TYR A 423 -4.33 -14.91 -12.03
C TYR A 423 -3.25 -15.49 -12.96
N ALA A 424 -2.87 -16.76 -12.78
CA ALA A 424 -1.93 -17.43 -13.68
C ALA A 424 -2.49 -17.59 -15.10
N LEU A 425 -3.79 -17.91 -15.24
CA LEU A 425 -4.44 -18.07 -16.54
C LEU A 425 -4.66 -16.75 -17.28
N ALA A 426 -4.92 -15.65 -16.56
CA ALA A 426 -5.19 -14.33 -17.14
C ALA A 426 -3.99 -13.80 -17.93
N ASN A 427 -2.76 -14.12 -17.50
CA ASN A 427 -1.53 -13.76 -18.22
C ASN A 427 -1.29 -14.63 -19.47
N HIS A 428 -2.07 -15.70 -19.68
CA HIS A 428 -1.90 -16.64 -20.79
C HIS A 428 -3.21 -16.83 -21.58
N PRO A 429 -3.64 -15.84 -22.40
CA PRO A 429 -4.90 -15.90 -23.13
C PRO A 429 -5.03 -17.10 -24.08
N ILE A 430 -3.91 -17.58 -24.63
CA ILE A 430 -3.87 -18.78 -25.48
C ILE A 430 -4.22 -20.03 -24.67
N LEU A 431 -3.68 -20.15 -23.45
CA LEU A 431 -3.92 -21.30 -22.57
C LEU A 431 -5.39 -21.31 -22.13
N LEU A 432 -5.95 -20.13 -21.84
CA LEU A 432 -7.39 -19.95 -21.61
C LEU A 432 -8.23 -20.41 -22.80
N ALA A 433 -7.87 -20.02 -24.03
CA ALA A 433 -8.57 -20.44 -25.23
C ALA A 433 -8.54 -21.96 -25.44
N VAL A 434 -7.39 -22.59 -25.19
CA VAL A 434 -7.24 -24.06 -25.27
C VAL A 434 -8.08 -24.76 -24.20
N LEU A 435 -8.05 -24.29 -22.95
CA LEU A 435 -8.86 -24.86 -21.88
C LEU A 435 -10.37 -24.68 -22.13
N ALA A 436 -10.78 -23.53 -22.67
CA ALA A 436 -12.15 -23.28 -23.09
C ALA A 436 -12.57 -24.20 -24.25
N ALA A 437 -11.70 -24.43 -25.24
CA ALA A 437 -11.99 -25.39 -26.31
C ALA A 437 -12.15 -26.81 -25.77
N ILE A 438 -11.28 -27.25 -24.87
CA ILE A 438 -11.35 -28.57 -24.23
C ILE A 438 -12.63 -28.70 -23.40
N SER A 439 -13.03 -27.66 -22.65
CA SER A 439 -14.25 -27.70 -21.83
C SER A 439 -15.52 -27.78 -22.68
N VAL A 440 -15.56 -27.09 -23.83
CA VAL A 440 -16.66 -27.20 -24.80
C VAL A 440 -16.73 -28.60 -25.41
N ILE A 441 -15.58 -29.18 -25.78
CA ILE A 441 -15.53 -30.55 -26.32
C ILE A 441 -16.00 -31.57 -25.28
N LEU A 442 -15.56 -31.43 -24.02
CA LEU A 442 -16.00 -32.29 -22.91
C LEU A 442 -17.50 -32.15 -22.65
N LEU A 443 -18.02 -30.92 -22.59
CA LEU A 443 -19.46 -30.67 -22.42
C LEU A 443 -20.26 -31.28 -23.55
N ALA A 444 -19.84 -31.10 -24.81
CA ALA A 444 -20.48 -31.70 -25.97
C ALA A 444 -20.47 -33.24 -25.89
N TRP A 445 -19.35 -33.84 -25.47
CA TRP A 445 -19.23 -35.29 -25.29
C TRP A 445 -20.14 -35.82 -24.16
N VAL A 446 -20.22 -35.13 -23.02
CA VAL A 446 -21.11 -35.49 -21.90
C VAL A 446 -22.58 -35.37 -22.32
N LEU A 447 -22.96 -34.27 -22.99
CA LEU A 447 -24.31 -34.07 -23.52
C LEU A 447 -24.67 -35.16 -24.53
N TRP A 448 -23.76 -35.48 -25.44
CA TRP A 448 -23.94 -36.56 -26.41
C TRP A 448 -24.13 -37.92 -25.73
N ARG A 449 -23.33 -38.23 -24.70
CA ARG A 449 -23.45 -39.48 -23.94
C ARG A 449 -24.76 -39.55 -23.17
N LEU A 450 -25.18 -38.46 -22.52
CA LEU A 450 -26.47 -38.37 -21.81
C LEU A 450 -27.65 -38.55 -22.77
N LEU A 451 -27.63 -37.85 -23.91
CA LEU A 451 -28.65 -38.00 -24.97
C LEU A 451 -28.68 -39.44 -25.50
N ARG A 452 -27.52 -40.06 -25.71
CA ARG A 452 -27.44 -41.46 -26.16
C ARG A 452 -28.02 -42.44 -25.14
N ILE A 453 -27.79 -42.23 -23.83
CA ILE A 453 -28.38 -43.03 -22.75
C ILE A 453 -29.92 -42.84 -22.69
N ILE A 454 -30.40 -41.61 -22.86
CA ILE A 454 -31.84 -41.32 -22.87
C ILE A 454 -32.52 -41.95 -24.10
N ILE A 455 -31.87 -41.89 -25.27
CA ILE A 455 -32.36 -42.51 -26.50
C ILE A 455 -32.36 -44.04 -26.38
N SER A 456 -31.32 -44.66 -25.82
CA SER A 456 -31.30 -46.12 -25.60
C SER A 456 -32.36 -46.57 -24.59
N ARG A 457 -32.68 -45.75 -23.58
CA ARG A 457 -33.80 -46.01 -22.66
C ARG A 457 -35.18 -45.89 -23.32
N ARG A 458 -35.31 -45.12 -24.40
CA ARG A 458 -36.57 -44.99 -25.16
C ARG A 458 -36.75 -46.07 -26.22
N LEU A 459 -35.66 -46.64 -26.75
CA LEU A 459 -35.68 -47.63 -27.83
C LEU A 459 -35.76 -49.09 -27.34
N ASN A 460 -35.58 -49.36 -26.05
CA ASN A 460 -35.86 -50.67 -25.43
C ASN A 460 -36.94 -50.51 -24.34
N PRO A 461 -38.23 -50.64 -24.69
CA PRO A 461 -39.30 -50.86 -23.72
C PRO A 461 -39.33 -52.32 -23.19
N ASP A 462 -38.54 -53.23 -23.77
CA ASP A 462 -38.55 -54.65 -23.39
C ASP A 462 -37.31 -55.00 -22.57
N ASN A 463 -37.37 -54.73 -21.28
CA ASN A 463 -36.67 -55.45 -20.20
C ASN A 463 -37.17 -54.88 -18.87
N GLU A 464 -38.43 -55.19 -18.56
CA GLU A 464 -38.94 -55.33 -17.19
C GLU A 464 -39.14 -56.82 -16.90
#